data_AF-A0A6M0IPZ8-F1
#
_entry.id   AF-A0A6M0IPZ8-F1
#
_cell.length_a   1.000
_cell.length_b   1.000
_cell.length_c   1.000
_cell.angle_alpha   90.00
_cell.angle_beta   90.00
_cell.angle_gamma   90.00
#
_symmetry.space_group_name_H-M   'P 1'
#
loop_
_entity.id
_entity.type
_entity.pdbx_description
1 polymer ?
#
loop_
_entity_poly.entity_id
_entity_poly.type
_entity_poly.pdbx_seq_one_letter_code
_entity_poly.pdbx_strand_id
1 'polypeptide(L)'
;MKLKRAILAVLLGCFTFIFISCSKVSNAIPPSPTTSKFLKGADGPPLWIVDNVEKGYLDDNRGKLKISPKQIESITVLSPASTDNLVSRFGERGKNGVVLVTTKK
;
A
#
# COMPACT_ATOMS: atom_id res chain seq x y z
N MET A 1 22.02 42.40 42.48
CA MET A 1 20.97 41.35 42.35
C MET A 1 20.13 41.41 41.06
N LYS A 2 20.45 42.28 40.08
CA LYS A 2 19.69 42.39 38.82
C LYS A 2 20.18 41.47 37.68
N LEU A 3 21.40 40.95 37.77
CA LEU A 3 22.02 40.11 36.74
C LEU A 3 21.51 38.66 36.73
N LYS A 4 21.16 38.10 37.90
CA LYS A 4 20.58 36.74 38.00
C LYS A 4 19.16 36.65 37.42
N ARG A 5 18.41 37.75 37.44
CA ARG A 5 17.05 37.82 36.89
C ARG A 5 17.04 37.92 35.35
N ALA A 6 18.06 38.52 34.76
CA ALA A 6 18.23 38.57 33.30
C ALA A 6 18.57 37.20 32.70
N ILE A 7 19.41 36.41 33.38
CA ILE A 7 19.80 35.07 32.92
C ILE A 7 18.62 34.08 32.97
N LEU A 8 17.75 34.21 33.98
CA LEU A 8 16.54 33.37 34.11
C LEU A 8 15.50 33.65 33.01
N ALA A 9 15.43 34.89 32.52
CA ALA A 9 14.49 35.27 31.43
C ALA A 9 14.95 34.76 30.05
N VAL A 10 16.26 34.64 29.82
CA VAL A 10 16.80 34.13 28.54
C VAL A 10 16.62 32.62 28.41
N LEU A 11 16.71 31.86 29.52
CA LEU A 11 16.47 30.41 29.53
C LEU A 11 15.01 30.02 29.28
N LEU A 12 14.05 30.85 29.71
CA LEU A 12 12.62 30.61 29.44
C LEU A 12 12.19 31.05 28.03
N GLY A 13 12.95 31.95 27.39
CA GLY A 13 12.66 32.46 26.04
C GLY A 13 13.10 31.54 24.89
N CYS A 14 14.01 30.58 25.14
CA CYS A 14 14.43 29.60 24.12
C CYS A 14 13.44 28.43 23.96
N PHE A 15 12.47 28.26 24.87
CA PHE A 15 11.54 27.13 24.83
C PHE A 15 10.34 27.33 23.89
N THR A 16 10.15 28.53 23.32
CA THR A 16 9.01 28.84 22.45
C THR A 16 9.34 28.85 20.96
N PHE A 17 10.58 28.57 20.56
CA PHE A 17 11.01 28.55 19.16
C PHE A 17 11.04 27.16 18.49
N ILE A 18 10.43 26.12 19.08
CA ILE A 18 10.38 24.76 18.50
C ILE A 18 8.96 24.34 18.08
N PHE A 19 8.04 25.28 17.88
CA PHE A 19 6.94 25.00 16.95
C PHE A 19 7.44 25.22 15.53
N ILE A 20 8.27 24.25 15.15
CA ILE A 20 8.46 23.70 13.83
C ILE A 20 7.27 24.08 12.97
N SER A 21 7.55 24.97 12.03
CA SER A 21 6.82 25.08 10.78
C SER A 21 6.49 23.67 10.32
N CYS A 22 5.24 23.24 10.53
CA CYS A 22 4.73 22.07 9.87
C CYS A 22 4.56 22.50 8.42
N SER A 23 5.65 22.47 7.66
CA SER A 23 5.57 22.42 6.21
C SER A 23 4.62 21.27 5.95
N LYS A 24 3.38 21.59 5.54
CA LYS A 24 2.52 20.62 4.90
C LYS A 24 3.37 20.08 3.77
N VAL A 25 3.98 18.92 4.01
CA VAL A 25 4.35 17.98 2.98
C VAL A 25 3.08 17.87 2.18
N SER A 26 3.08 18.49 1.00
CA SER A 26 2.11 18.18 -0.03
C SER A 26 2.37 16.71 -0.32
N ASN A 27 1.69 15.84 0.42
CA ASN A 27 1.51 14.47 0.03
C ASN A 27 0.82 14.59 -1.32
N ALA A 28 1.62 14.48 -2.38
CA ALA A 28 1.14 14.24 -3.71
C ALA A 28 0.15 13.09 -3.54
N ILE A 29 -1.13 13.40 -3.74
CA ILE A 29 -2.18 12.39 -3.73
C ILE A 29 -1.71 11.39 -4.79
N PRO A 30 -1.34 10.15 -4.40
CA PRO A 30 -0.94 9.17 -5.39
C PRO A 30 -2.10 9.05 -6.38
N PRO A 31 -1.84 9.02 -7.69
CA PRO A 31 -2.90 8.93 -8.68
C PRO A 31 -3.83 7.78 -8.26
N SER A 32 -5.11 8.11 -8.07
CA SER A 32 -6.15 7.14 -7.74
C SER A 32 -5.94 5.94 -8.66
N PRO A 33 -5.71 4.72 -8.11
CA PRO A 33 -5.48 3.55 -8.94
C PRO A 33 -6.70 3.42 -9.86
N THR A 34 -6.45 3.57 -11.17
CA THR A 34 -7.46 3.49 -12.22
C THR A 34 -8.32 2.26 -11.96
N THR A 35 -9.55 2.52 -11.49
CA THR A 35 -10.39 1.52 -10.84
C THR A 35 -10.99 0.60 -11.89
N SER A 36 -10.24 -0.40 -12.34
CA SER A 36 -10.86 -1.60 -12.87
C SER A 36 -11.47 -2.33 -11.67
N LYS A 37 -12.76 -2.10 -11.42
CA LYS A 37 -13.53 -2.72 -10.32
C LYS A 37 -13.74 -4.21 -10.60
N PHE A 38 -12.65 -4.97 -10.68
CA PHE A 38 -12.63 -6.40 -11.01
C PHE A 38 -13.12 -7.23 -9.82
N LEU A 39 -12.74 -6.85 -8.60
CA LEU A 39 -13.19 -7.50 -7.36
C LEU A 39 -14.11 -6.56 -6.57
N LYS A 40 -15.22 -7.10 -6.07
CA LYS A 40 -16.15 -6.34 -5.23
C LYS A 40 -15.44 -5.98 -3.91
N GLY A 41 -15.47 -4.69 -3.55
CA GLY A 41 -14.82 -4.18 -2.34
C GLY A 41 -13.31 -3.95 -2.47
N ALA A 42 -12.75 -4.05 -3.67
CA ALA A 42 -11.36 -3.66 -3.93
C ALA A 42 -11.28 -2.22 -4.43
N ASP A 43 -10.36 -1.45 -3.87
CA ASP A 43 -10.08 -0.08 -4.28
C ASP A 43 -8.96 0.01 -5.33
N GLY A 44 -8.35 -1.13 -5.71
CA GLY A 44 -7.25 -1.18 -6.66
C GLY A 44 -7.05 -2.56 -7.29
N PRO A 45 -5.99 -2.74 -8.10
CA PRO A 45 -5.72 -4.01 -8.75
C PRO A 45 -5.39 -5.11 -7.73
N PRO A 46 -5.83 -6.35 -7.98
CA PRO A 46 -5.49 -7.47 -7.12
C PRO A 46 -4.03 -7.89 -7.28
N LEU A 47 -3.50 -8.56 -6.25
CA LEU A 47 -2.18 -9.16 -6.29
C LEU A 47 -2.20 -10.47 -7.08
N TRP A 48 -1.32 -10.64 -8.06
CA TRP A 48 -1.20 -11.88 -8.83
C TRP A 48 -0.07 -12.77 -8.31
N ILE A 49 -0.38 -14.04 -8.08
CA ILE A 49 0.56 -15.07 -7.64
C ILE A 49 0.44 -16.24 -8.61
N VAL A 50 1.57 -16.67 -9.18
CA VAL A 50 1.64 -17.79 -10.12
C VAL A 50 2.59 -18.82 -9.56
N ASP A 51 2.13 -20.06 -9.38
CA ASP A 51 2.94 -21.16 -8.84
C ASP A 51 3.65 -20.77 -7.55
N ASN A 52 2.91 -20.09 -6.66
CA ASN A 52 3.40 -19.55 -5.40
C ASN A 52 4.47 -18.43 -5.52
N VAL A 53 4.72 -17.92 -6.74
CA VAL A 53 5.60 -16.80 -7.02
C VAL A 53 4.78 -15.53 -7.23
N GLU A 54 5.02 -14.53 -6.40
CA GLU A 54 4.37 -13.23 -6.53
C GLU A 54 4.82 -12.52 -7.82
N LYS A 55 3.88 -12.19 -8.71
CA LYS A 55 4.13 -11.41 -9.92
C LYS A 55 3.81 -9.93 -9.74
N GLY A 56 3.12 -9.58 -8.66
CA GLY A 56 2.74 -8.22 -8.32
C GLY A 56 1.41 -7.81 -8.96
N TYR A 57 1.29 -6.52 -9.27
CA TYR A 57 0.09 -5.96 -9.90
C TYR A 57 0.24 -6.03 -11.42
N LEU A 58 -0.67 -6.75 -12.06
CA LEU A 58 -0.80 -6.72 -13.51
C LEU A 58 -1.80 -5.62 -13.86
N ASP A 59 -1.32 -4.60 -14.58
CA ASP A 59 -2.12 -3.55 -15.17
C ASP A 59 -1.83 -3.49 -16.68
N ASP A 60 -2.59 -2.69 -17.42
CA ASP A 60 -2.45 -2.56 -18.87
C ASP A 60 -1.06 -2.05 -19.30
N ASN A 61 -0.29 -1.43 -18.40
CA ASN A 61 1.02 -0.81 -18.68
C ASN A 61 2.22 -1.68 -18.24
N ARG A 62 2.07 -2.56 -17.24
CA ARG A 62 3.13 -3.39 -16.65
C ARG A 62 3.23 -4.78 -17.27
N GLY A 63 2.28 -5.13 -18.14
CA GLY A 63 2.30 -6.33 -18.94
C GLY A 63 1.25 -7.36 -18.52
N LYS A 64 0.82 -8.16 -19.50
CA LYS A 64 -0.13 -9.26 -19.29
C LYS A 64 0.59 -10.49 -18.72
N LEU A 65 -0.14 -11.33 -18.01
CA LEU A 65 0.37 -12.61 -17.57
C LEU A 65 0.71 -13.48 -18.80
N LYS A 66 2.00 -13.74 -19.01
CA LYS A 66 2.50 -14.56 -20.13
C LYS A 66 2.41 -16.05 -19.78
N ILE A 67 1.19 -16.56 -19.67
CA ILE A 67 0.92 -18.00 -19.47
C ILE A 67 -0.09 -18.44 -20.52
N SER A 68 0.18 -19.57 -21.16
CA SER A 68 -0.78 -20.16 -22.09
C SER A 68 -1.98 -20.70 -21.31
N PRO A 69 -3.23 -20.44 -21.75
CA PRO A 69 -4.42 -21.01 -21.10
C PRO A 69 -4.39 -22.53 -20.97
N LYS A 70 -3.70 -23.23 -21.89
CA LYS A 70 -3.57 -24.69 -21.86
C LYS A 70 -2.75 -25.20 -20.67
N GLN A 71 -1.83 -24.38 -20.17
CA GLN A 71 -0.93 -24.69 -19.07
C GLN A 71 -1.55 -24.35 -17.71
N ILE A 72 -2.68 -23.66 -17.66
CA ILE A 72 -3.36 -23.34 -16.39
C ILE A 72 -4.06 -24.60 -15.88
N GLU A 73 -3.76 -24.97 -14.65
CA GLU A 73 -4.45 -26.03 -13.91
C GLU A 73 -5.68 -25.47 -13.20
N SER A 74 -5.50 -24.40 -12.42
CA SER A 74 -6.58 -23.76 -11.69
C SER A 74 -6.32 -22.27 -11.45
N ILE A 75 -7.41 -21.53 -11.26
CA ILE A 75 -7.38 -20.12 -10.87
C ILE A 75 -8.26 -19.98 -9.63
N THR A 76 -7.69 -19.46 -8.55
CA THR A 76 -8.42 -19.15 -7.31
C THR A 76 -8.41 -17.65 -7.10
N VAL A 77 -9.59 -17.08 -6.94
CA VAL A 77 -9.78 -15.63 -6.74
C VAL A 77 -10.24 -15.39 -5.31
N LEU A 78 -9.42 -14.68 -4.54
CA LEU A 78 -9.73 -14.27 -3.18
C LEU A 78 -10.16 -12.80 -3.18
N SER A 79 -11.44 -12.57 -2.94
CA SER A 79 -12.04 -11.23 -2.95
C SER A 79 -12.00 -10.60 -1.56
N PRO A 80 -11.68 -9.30 -1.44
CA PRO A 80 -11.64 -8.63 -0.13
C PRO A 80 -13.02 -8.56 0.55
N ALA A 81 -14.11 -8.57 -0.21
CA ALA A 81 -15.47 -8.61 0.34
C ALA A 81 -15.92 -9.99 0.87
N SER A 82 -15.17 -11.06 0.58
CA SER A 82 -15.55 -12.44 0.93
C SER A 82 -14.46 -13.21 1.67
N THR A 83 -13.25 -12.65 1.76
CA THR A 83 -12.11 -13.29 2.39
C THR A 83 -11.55 -12.36 3.45
N ASP A 84 -11.79 -12.73 4.70
CA ASP A 84 -11.16 -12.07 5.84
C ASP A 84 -9.68 -12.43 5.91
N ASN A 85 -8.86 -11.57 6.52
CA ASN A 85 -7.44 -11.82 6.79
C ASN A 85 -6.51 -11.94 5.57
N LEU A 86 -6.87 -11.36 4.41
CA LEU A 86 -5.96 -11.30 3.26
C LEU A 86 -4.64 -10.59 3.58
N VAL A 87 -4.70 -9.51 4.36
CA VAL A 87 -3.52 -8.73 4.78
C VAL A 87 -2.59 -9.56 5.67
N SER A 88 -3.14 -10.47 6.49
CA SER A 88 -2.34 -11.35 7.34
C SER A 88 -1.57 -12.40 6.52
N ARG A 89 -2.18 -12.91 5.43
CA ARG A 89 -1.57 -13.94 4.59
C ARG A 89 -0.64 -13.41 3.50
N PHE A 90 -1.00 -12.28 2.89
CA PHE A 90 -0.34 -11.74 1.69
C PHE A 90 0.23 -10.33 1.89
N GLY A 91 0.21 -9.82 3.12
CA GLY A 91 0.63 -8.46 3.45
C GLY A 91 -0.31 -7.39 2.92
N GLU A 92 0.09 -6.13 3.08
CA GLU A 92 -0.69 -4.96 2.61
C GLU A 92 -1.02 -5.02 1.12
N ARG A 93 -0.21 -5.76 0.35
CA ARG A 93 -0.36 -5.91 -1.09
C ARG A 93 -1.61 -6.69 -1.48
N GLY A 94 -2.06 -7.61 -0.63
CA GLY A 94 -3.26 -8.41 -0.80
C GLY A 94 -4.57 -7.73 -0.36
N LYS A 95 -4.52 -6.49 0.15
CA LYS A 95 -5.73 -5.79 0.64
C LYS A 95 -6.82 -5.63 -0.42
N ASN A 96 -6.42 -5.54 -1.69
CA ASN A 96 -7.32 -5.37 -2.83
C ASN A 96 -7.79 -6.71 -3.41
N GLY A 97 -7.49 -7.83 -2.75
CA GLY A 97 -7.71 -9.18 -3.26
C GLY A 97 -6.47 -9.81 -3.88
N VAL A 98 -6.54 -11.13 -4.06
CA VAL A 98 -5.43 -11.95 -4.56
C VAL A 98 -5.95 -12.94 -5.60
N VAL A 99 -5.24 -13.05 -6.71
CA VAL A 99 -5.50 -14.06 -7.75
C VAL A 99 -4.34 -15.04 -7.75
N LEU A 100 -4.64 -16.29 -7.42
CA LEU A 100 -3.69 -17.40 -7.43
C LEU A 100 -3.91 -18.20 -8.72
N VAL A 101 -2.82 -18.41 -9.45
CA VAL A 101 -2.81 -19.22 -10.67
C VAL A 101 -1.85 -20.38 -10.44
N THR A 102 -2.33 -21.60 -10.63
CA THR A 102 -1.52 -22.81 -10.58
C THR A 102 -1.39 -23.37 -11.99
N THR A 103 -0.17 -23.71 -12.40
CA THR A 103 0.09 -24.33 -13.70
C THR A 103 0.22 -25.84 -13.61
N LYS A 104 -0.13 -26.52 -14.71
CA LYS A 104 0.01 -27.96 -14.86
C LYS A 104 1.48 -28.35 -14.88
N LYS A 105 1.81 -29.44 -14.19
CA LYS A 105 3.12 -30.11 -14.29
C LYS A 105 3.17 -31.09 -15.45
#